data_AF-A0AAU1I9Q0-F1
#
_entry.id   AF-A0AAU1I9Q0-F1
#
_cell.length_a   1.000
_cell.length_b   1.000
_cell.length_c   1.000
_cell.angle_alpha   90.00
_cell.angle_beta   90.00
_cell.angle_gamma   90.00
#
_symmetry.space_group_name_H-M   'P 1'
#
loop_
_entity.id
_entity.type
_entity.pdbx_description
1 polymer ?
#
loop_
_entity_poly.entity_id
_entity_poly.type
_entity_poly.pdbx_seq_one_letter_code
_entity_poly.pdbx_strand_id
1 'polypeptide(L)'
;MLIAHVSDLHIGGSEDSVERAMRVREYLNGLPGPVDAVMVTGDIADHGLADEYTIAREVMRYDAPTIVCPGNHDSRTAFRTVLLGQSGHGPINQVLRLEGLTIALCDSSIPGRVHADEHGWLESELDRAEGPMLQDLLQPVGVGQPYGVDRGQAEAYGRVGSSPP
;
A
#
# COMPACT_ATOMS: atom_id res chain seq x y z
N MET A 1 10.48 -16.33 6.65
CA MET A 1 9.56 -15.20 6.45
C MET A 1 9.09 -15.20 5.00
N LEU A 2 7.79 -15.10 4.77
CA LEU A 2 7.10 -15.00 3.49
C LEU A 2 6.11 -13.83 3.54
N ILE A 3 6.33 -12.83 2.70
CA ILE A 3 5.42 -11.68 2.53
C ILE A 3 4.77 -11.81 1.17
N ALA A 4 3.44 -11.75 1.11
CA ALA A 4 2.71 -11.69 -0.14
C ALA A 4 2.39 -10.23 -0.49
N HIS A 5 2.65 -9.86 -1.74
CA HIS A 5 2.35 -8.52 -2.26
C HIS A 5 1.37 -8.66 -3.41
N VAL A 6 0.20 -8.05 -3.26
CA VAL A 6 -0.90 -8.02 -4.23
C VAL A 6 -1.17 -6.56 -4.57
N SER A 7 -1.46 -6.27 -5.83
CA SER A 7 -1.65 -4.90 -6.31
C SER A 7 -2.78 -4.83 -7.33
N ASP A 8 -3.37 -3.64 -7.49
CA ASP A 8 -4.29 -3.27 -8.58
C ASP A 8 -5.49 -4.23 -8.73
N LEU A 9 -6.30 -4.34 -7.68
CA LEU A 9 -7.43 -5.25 -7.65
C LEU A 9 -8.55 -4.78 -8.58
N HIS A 10 -8.71 -3.47 -8.72
CA HIS A 10 -9.75 -2.80 -9.52
C HIS A 10 -11.13 -3.44 -9.32
N ILE A 11 -11.55 -3.59 -8.06
CA ILE A 11 -12.89 -4.10 -7.75
C ILE A 11 -13.92 -3.15 -8.36
N GLY A 12 -14.79 -3.69 -9.22
CA GLY A 12 -15.78 -2.93 -9.99
C GLY A 12 -15.35 -2.56 -11.42
N GLY A 13 -14.07 -2.69 -11.78
CA GLY A 13 -13.55 -2.34 -13.11
C GLY A 13 -13.76 -3.40 -14.19
N SER A 14 -14.07 -4.64 -13.80
CA SER A 14 -14.50 -5.71 -14.71
C SER A 14 -15.38 -6.74 -14.01
N GLU A 15 -16.17 -7.48 -14.80
CA GLU A 15 -17.04 -8.56 -14.31
C GLU A 15 -16.24 -9.60 -13.50
N ASP A 16 -14.99 -9.84 -13.88
CA ASP A 16 -14.14 -10.87 -13.26
C ASP A 16 -13.22 -10.33 -12.14
N SER A 17 -13.24 -9.02 -11.83
CA SER A 17 -12.37 -8.41 -10.81
C SER A 17 -12.44 -9.12 -9.45
N VAL A 18 -13.67 -9.41 -9.01
CA VAL A 18 -13.97 -10.09 -7.75
C VAL A 18 -13.48 -11.55 -7.77
N GLU A 19 -13.73 -12.28 -8.87
CA GLU A 19 -13.29 -13.68 -8.99
C GLU A 19 -11.76 -13.78 -8.99
N ARG A 20 -11.07 -12.89 -9.72
CA ARG A 20 -9.60 -12.84 -9.74
C ARG A 20 -9.04 -12.60 -8.34
N ALA A 21 -9.59 -11.64 -7.59
CA ALA A 21 -9.16 -11.38 -6.22
C ALA A 21 -9.40 -12.58 -5.28
N MET A 22 -10.56 -13.25 -5.40
CA MET A 22 -10.86 -14.44 -4.60
C MET A 22 -9.91 -15.61 -4.89
N ARG A 23 -9.53 -15.83 -6.16
CA ARG A 23 -8.55 -16.87 -6.53
C ARG A 23 -7.18 -16.59 -5.91
N VAL A 24 -6.75 -15.32 -5.87
CA VAL A 24 -5.51 -14.93 -5.18
C VAL A 24 -5.60 -15.19 -3.68
N ARG A 25 -6.71 -14.81 -3.04
CA ARG A 25 -6.97 -15.11 -1.61
C ARG A 25 -6.91 -16.59 -1.32
N GLU A 26 -7.64 -17.40 -2.09
CA GLU A 26 -7.67 -18.86 -1.91
C GLU A 26 -6.30 -19.50 -2.11
N TYR A 27 -5.54 -19.02 -3.09
CA TYR A 27 -4.18 -19.49 -3.30
C TYR A 27 -3.28 -19.16 -2.10
N LEU A 28 -3.28 -17.91 -1.62
CA LEU A 28 -2.42 -17.48 -0.51
C LEU A 28 -2.79 -18.17 0.81
N ASN A 29 -4.08 -18.31 1.13
CA ASN A 29 -4.53 -19.03 2.32
C ASN A 29 -4.31 -20.55 2.20
N GLY A 30 -4.22 -21.08 0.98
CA GLY A 30 -3.98 -22.51 0.70
C GLY A 30 -2.51 -22.93 0.65
N LEU A 31 -1.56 -22.01 0.87
CA LEU A 31 -0.14 -22.34 0.85
C LEU A 31 0.23 -23.33 1.97
N PRO A 32 1.18 -24.26 1.73
CA PRO A 32 1.56 -25.28 2.72
C PRO A 32 2.35 -24.72 3.92
N GLY A 33 2.71 -23.44 3.90
CA GLY A 33 3.41 -22.74 4.98
C GLY A 33 2.79 -21.39 5.28
N PRO A 34 3.12 -20.77 6.43
CA PRO A 34 2.52 -19.51 6.83
C PRO A 34 2.95 -18.37 5.91
N VAL A 35 1.97 -17.55 5.52
CA VAL A 35 2.22 -16.19 5.03
C VAL A 35 2.32 -15.30 6.27
N ASP A 36 3.43 -14.58 6.43
CA ASP A 36 3.66 -13.75 7.62
C ASP A 36 2.93 -12.39 7.52
N ALA A 37 2.74 -11.89 6.30
CA ALA A 37 1.89 -10.73 6.03
C ALA A 37 1.44 -10.68 4.57
N VAL A 38 0.31 -10.00 4.34
CA VAL A 38 -0.15 -9.61 3.01
C VAL A 38 -0.16 -8.09 2.89
N MET A 39 0.47 -7.58 1.83
CA MET A 39 0.39 -6.18 1.44
C MET A 39 -0.54 -6.09 0.24
N VAL A 40 -1.57 -5.26 0.33
CA VAL A 40 -2.44 -4.94 -0.80
C VAL A 40 -2.28 -3.47 -1.16
N THR A 41 -1.71 -3.18 -2.31
CA THR A 41 -1.29 -1.82 -2.64
C THR A 41 -1.91 -1.37 -3.96
N GLY A 42 -2.46 -0.17 -4.01
CA GLY A 42 -2.86 0.45 -5.26
C GLY A 42 -4.20 -0.06 -5.79
N ASP A 43 -4.96 0.88 -6.34
CA ASP A 43 -6.21 0.71 -7.08
C ASP A 43 -7.05 -0.48 -6.60
N ILE A 44 -7.42 -0.43 -5.30
CA ILE A 44 -8.23 -1.48 -4.69
C ILE A 44 -9.65 -1.43 -5.25
N ALA A 45 -10.24 -0.24 -5.28
CA ALA A 45 -11.50 0.03 -5.96
C ALA A 45 -11.23 0.71 -7.31
N ASP A 46 -12.04 0.41 -8.32
CA ASP A 46 -11.88 1.01 -9.65
C ASP A 46 -12.48 2.42 -9.75
N HIS A 47 -13.54 2.71 -8.98
CA HIS A 47 -14.22 4.01 -9.00
C HIS A 47 -14.20 4.71 -7.63
N GLY A 48 -13.52 4.13 -6.64
CA GLY A 48 -13.43 4.67 -5.29
C GLY A 48 -14.78 4.67 -4.53
N LEU A 49 -15.70 3.77 -4.89
CA LEU A 49 -17.04 3.71 -4.29
C LEU A 49 -17.07 2.86 -3.02
N ALA A 50 -17.96 3.22 -2.08
CA ALA A 50 -18.10 2.49 -0.81
C ALA A 50 -18.50 1.01 -0.98
N ASP A 51 -19.33 0.71 -1.98
CA ASP A 51 -19.76 -0.66 -2.29
C ASP A 51 -18.59 -1.50 -2.83
N GLU A 52 -17.72 -0.91 -3.65
CA GLU A 52 -16.49 -1.56 -4.14
C GLU A 52 -15.57 -1.92 -2.98
N TYR A 53 -15.37 -1.01 -2.02
CA TYR A 53 -14.59 -1.29 -0.82
C TYR A 53 -15.22 -2.34 0.09
N THR A 54 -16.56 -2.41 0.13
CA THR A 54 -17.26 -3.42 0.90
C THR A 54 -16.99 -4.81 0.32
N ILE A 55 -17.02 -4.93 -1.00
CA ILE A 55 -16.64 -6.18 -1.71
C ILE A 55 -15.14 -6.46 -1.52
N ALA A 56 -14.29 -5.44 -1.70
CA ALA A 56 -12.85 -5.56 -1.54
C ALA A 56 -12.47 -6.15 -0.17
N ARG A 57 -13.12 -5.68 0.90
CA ARG A 57 -12.92 -6.18 2.26
C ARG A 57 -13.18 -7.68 2.39
N GLU A 58 -14.19 -8.21 1.70
CA GLU A 58 -14.52 -9.64 1.74
C GLU A 58 -13.53 -10.48 0.93
N VAL A 59 -13.08 -9.99 -0.23
CA VAL A 59 -12.13 -10.72 -1.07
C VAL A 59 -10.69 -10.63 -0.56
N MET A 60 -10.34 -9.60 0.24
CA MET A 60 -9.03 -9.44 0.89
C MET A 60 -8.97 -10.05 2.29
N ARG A 61 -9.86 -10.99 2.61
CA ARG A 61 -9.86 -11.68 3.91
C ARG A 61 -8.81 -12.79 3.94
N TYR A 62 -7.54 -12.40 4.08
CA TYR A 62 -6.41 -13.31 4.23
C TYR A 62 -6.28 -13.81 5.67
N ASP A 63 -5.65 -14.98 5.86
CA ASP A 63 -5.39 -15.55 7.19
C ASP A 63 -4.21 -14.86 7.91
N ALA A 64 -3.40 -14.11 7.17
CA ALA A 64 -2.26 -13.36 7.66
C ALA A 64 -2.59 -11.88 7.93
N PRO A 65 -1.82 -11.18 8.79
CA PRO A 65 -1.92 -9.73 8.96
C PRO A 65 -1.86 -9.02 7.61
N THR A 66 -2.86 -8.18 7.34
CA THR A 66 -3.00 -7.48 6.05
C THR A 66 -2.91 -5.98 6.26
N ILE A 67 -2.04 -5.33 5.50
CA ILE A 67 -1.97 -3.86 5.41
C ILE A 67 -2.26 -3.42 3.98
N VAL A 68 -2.89 -2.26 3.86
CA VAL A 68 -3.43 -1.78 2.58
C VAL A 68 -3.01 -0.35 2.26
N CYS A 69 -2.79 -0.03 0.99
CA CYS A 69 -2.43 1.31 0.53
C CYS A 69 -3.29 1.73 -0.66
N PRO A 70 -3.85 2.96 -0.68
CA PRO A 70 -4.66 3.43 -1.81
C PRO A 70 -3.82 3.74 -3.05
N GLY A 71 -4.38 3.52 -4.24
CA GLY A 71 -3.88 4.06 -5.51
C GLY A 71 -4.70 5.26 -6.01
N ASN A 72 -4.52 5.64 -7.27
CA ASN A 72 -5.18 6.83 -7.83
C ASN A 72 -6.66 6.66 -8.15
N HIS A 73 -7.14 5.43 -8.32
CA HIS A 73 -8.58 5.15 -8.44
C HIS A 73 -9.28 5.16 -7.07
N ASP A 74 -8.51 5.11 -5.99
CA ASP A 74 -9.06 5.03 -4.64
C ASP A 74 -9.49 6.39 -4.07
N SER A 75 -10.62 6.40 -3.37
CA SER A 75 -11.08 7.53 -2.57
C SER A 75 -10.58 7.38 -1.13
N ARG A 76 -9.65 8.23 -0.69
CA ARG A 76 -9.13 8.22 0.70
C ARG A 76 -10.22 8.17 1.77
N THR A 77 -11.30 8.93 1.58
CA THR A 77 -12.40 9.00 2.54
C THR A 77 -13.19 7.69 2.62
N ALA A 78 -13.58 7.13 1.47
CA ALA A 78 -14.34 5.89 1.42
C ALA A 78 -13.48 4.69 1.84
N PHE A 79 -12.23 4.65 1.38
CA PHE A 79 -11.22 3.67 1.80
C PHE A 79 -11.08 3.63 3.32
N ARG A 80 -10.82 4.79 3.96
CA ARG A 80 -10.68 4.88 5.43
C ARG A 80 -11.94 4.40 6.15
N THR A 81 -13.10 4.82 5.66
CA THR A 81 -14.37 4.50 6.31
C THR A 81 -14.66 3.00 6.24
N VAL A 82 -14.52 2.39 5.06
CA VAL A 82 -14.98 1.02 4.82
C VAL A 82 -13.92 -0.03 5.15
N LEU A 83 -12.66 0.19 4.75
CA LEU A 83 -11.57 -0.76 4.97
C LEU A 83 -10.93 -0.62 6.36
N LEU A 84 -10.80 0.61 6.88
CA LEU A 84 -10.10 0.86 8.14
C LEU A 84 -11.03 1.17 9.32
N GLY A 85 -12.32 1.43 9.09
CA GLY A 85 -13.25 1.86 10.13
C GLY A 85 -12.90 3.22 10.73
N GLN A 86 -12.22 4.08 9.97
CA GLN A 86 -11.70 5.38 10.41
C GLN A 86 -12.35 6.53 9.63
N SER A 87 -12.41 7.72 10.24
CA SER A 87 -12.87 8.95 9.58
C SER A 87 -11.69 9.86 9.20
N GLY A 88 -11.78 10.58 8.08
CA GLY A 88 -10.83 11.62 7.68
C GLY A 88 -10.48 11.57 6.19
N HIS A 89 -9.66 12.52 5.74
CA HIS A 89 -9.34 12.74 4.32
C HIS A 89 -7.83 12.88 4.05
N GLY A 90 -7.00 12.78 5.09
CA GLY A 90 -5.54 12.82 4.96
C GLY A 90 -4.95 11.53 4.38
N PRO A 91 -3.62 11.52 4.14
CA PRO A 91 -2.90 10.35 3.63
C PRO A 91 -3.13 9.10 4.50
N ILE A 92 -3.15 7.93 3.85
CA ILE A 92 -3.33 6.62 4.46
C ILE A 92 -1.99 5.89 4.52
N ASN A 93 -1.13 6.31 5.43
CA ASN A 93 0.13 5.60 5.71
C ASN A 93 -0.12 4.47 6.70
N GLN A 94 0.48 3.31 6.48
CA GLN A 94 0.39 2.15 7.38
C GLN A 94 1.76 1.56 7.66
N VAL A 95 1.94 1.02 8.85
CA VAL A 95 3.16 0.31 9.25
C VAL A 95 2.80 -1.00 9.94
N LEU A 96 3.43 -2.09 9.51
CA LEU A 96 3.36 -3.41 10.14
C LEU A 96 4.75 -3.78 10.65
N ARG A 97 4.85 -4.14 11.92
CA ARG A 97 6.09 -4.59 12.55
C ARG A 97 6.00 -6.08 12.78
N LEU A 98 6.89 -6.83 12.13
CA LEU A 98 7.09 -8.26 12.28
C LEU A 98 8.42 -8.51 13.00
N GLU A 99 8.63 -9.75 13.44
CA GLU A 99 9.94 -10.14 13.98
C GLU A 99 11.02 -10.01 12.89
N GLY A 100 11.95 -9.07 13.09
CA GLY A 100 13.06 -8.85 12.17
C GLY A 100 12.73 -8.10 10.87
N LEU A 101 11.51 -7.57 10.71
CA LEU A 101 11.13 -6.74 9.56
C LEU A 101 10.08 -5.69 9.93
N THR A 102 10.30 -4.44 9.53
CA THR A 102 9.23 -3.43 9.49
C THR A 102 8.77 -3.23 8.05
N ILE A 103 7.46 -3.14 7.82
CA ILE A 103 6.87 -2.84 6.51
C ILE A 103 6.13 -1.52 6.64
N ALA A 104 6.41 -0.56 5.76
CA ALA A 104 5.65 0.67 5.67
C ALA A 104 5.09 0.90 4.27
N LEU A 105 3.82 1.29 4.25
CA LEU A 105 3.08 1.70 3.07
C LEU A 105 2.81 3.19 3.16
N CYS A 106 3.29 3.95 2.18
CA CYS A 106 3.02 5.38 2.07
C CYS A 106 1.95 5.63 1.02
N ASP A 107 0.95 6.42 1.39
CA ASP A 107 -0.10 6.84 0.47
C ASP A 107 0.46 7.81 -0.56
N SER A 108 0.56 7.32 -1.79
CA SER A 108 0.91 8.10 -2.97
C SER A 108 -0.24 8.15 -3.97
N SER A 109 -1.50 8.06 -3.52
CA SER A 109 -2.70 8.01 -4.37
C SER A 109 -2.90 9.23 -5.26
N ILE A 110 -2.35 10.39 -4.88
CA ILE A 110 -2.44 11.60 -5.70
C ILE A 110 -1.17 11.71 -6.57
N PRO A 111 -1.26 11.58 -7.91
CA PRO A 111 -0.09 11.62 -8.77
C PRO A 111 0.73 12.91 -8.60
N GLY A 112 2.05 12.76 -8.45
CA GLY A 112 2.97 13.88 -8.28
C GLY A 112 2.88 14.61 -6.93
N ARG A 113 2.13 14.10 -5.96
CA ARG A 113 2.04 14.64 -4.59
C ARG A 113 2.40 13.58 -3.57
N VAL A 114 3.69 13.37 -3.36
CA VAL A 114 4.16 12.94 -2.03
C VAL A 114 4.36 14.24 -1.26
N HIS A 115 3.53 14.52 -0.25
CA HIS A 115 3.74 15.74 0.54
C HIS A 115 5.03 15.58 1.40
N ALA A 116 5.55 16.71 1.87
CA ALA A 116 6.72 16.70 2.76
C ALA A 116 6.42 15.96 4.08
N ASP A 117 5.15 15.93 4.48
CA ASP A 117 4.68 15.29 5.70
C ASP A 117 4.83 13.75 5.64
N GLU A 118 4.68 13.13 4.47
CA GLU A 118 4.87 11.68 4.28
C GLU A 118 6.36 11.30 4.34
N HIS A 119 7.26 12.20 3.93
CA HIS A 119 8.71 11.98 4.08
C HIS A 119 9.10 12.02 5.57
N GLY A 120 8.64 13.02 6.31
CA GLY A 120 8.89 13.10 7.75
C GLY A 120 8.28 11.93 8.52
N TRP A 121 7.10 11.45 8.11
CA TRP A 121 6.51 10.24 8.65
C TRP A 121 7.40 9.02 8.42
N LEU A 122 7.87 8.81 7.18
CA LEU A 122 8.73 7.69 6.83
C LEU A 122 10.07 7.73 7.57
N GLU A 123 10.71 8.90 7.65
CA GLU A 123 11.94 9.09 8.43
C GLU A 123 11.73 8.72 9.90
N SER A 124 10.59 9.14 10.49
CA SER A 124 10.27 8.78 11.87
C SER A 124 10.05 7.28 12.07
N GLU A 125 9.54 6.57 11.06
CA GLU A 125 9.36 5.11 11.12
C GLU A 125 10.69 4.37 10.90
N LEU A 126 11.58 4.88 10.04
CA LEU A 126 12.95 4.39 9.89
C LEU A 126 13.73 4.48 11.19
N ASP A 127 13.63 5.61 11.91
CA ASP A 127 14.31 5.80 13.20
C ASP A 127 13.78 4.86 14.29
N ARG A 128 12.53 4.40 14.17
CA ARG A 128 11.89 3.45 15.09
C ARG A 128 12.10 1.99 14.70
N ALA A 129 12.62 1.71 13.51
CA ALA A 129 12.82 0.35 13.06
C ALA A 129 14.04 -0.27 13.76
N GLU A 130 13.86 -1.41 14.42
CA GLU A 130 14.95 -2.16 15.05
C GLU A 130 15.68 -3.10 14.07
N GLY A 131 15.33 -3.04 12.79
CA GLY A 131 15.82 -3.93 11.73
C GLY A 131 15.53 -3.38 10.33
N PRO A 132 15.66 -4.20 9.27
CA PRO A 132 15.39 -3.76 7.91
C PRO A 132 13.93 -3.31 7.76
N MET A 133 13.73 -2.34 6.86
CA MET A 133 12.42 -1.79 6.54
C MET A 133 12.11 -1.98 5.06
N LEU A 134 11.01 -2.68 4.76
CA LEU A 134 10.44 -2.75 3.42
C LEU A 134 9.49 -1.56 3.25
N GLN A 135 9.82 -0.67 2.33
CA GLN A 135 8.97 0.45 1.96
C GLN A 135 8.39 0.20 0.58
N ASP A 136 7.09 0.45 0.43
CA ASP A 136 6.44 0.48 -0.89
C ASP A 136 5.82 1.85 -1.20
N LEU A 137 6.03 2.29 -2.44
CA LEU A 137 5.54 3.54 -3.02
C LEU A 137 4.92 3.21 -4.38
N LEU A 138 3.63 3.47 -4.54
CA LEU A 138 2.84 3.02 -5.70
C LEU A 138 3.05 3.86 -6.98
N GLN A 139 3.80 4.95 -6.92
CA GLN A 139 4.06 5.75 -8.12
C GLN A 139 5.19 5.11 -8.95
N PRO A 140 5.07 5.01 -10.28
CA PRO A 140 6.17 4.57 -11.12
C PRO A 140 7.32 5.56 -10.97
N VAL A 141 8.35 5.17 -10.21
CA VAL A 141 9.69 5.70 -10.43
C VAL A 141 10.02 5.35 -11.89
N GLY A 142 10.33 6.34 -12.72
CA GLY A 142 10.59 6.12 -14.15
C GLY A 142 11.47 4.88 -14.36
N VAL A 143 11.07 4.02 -15.30
CA VAL A 143 11.69 2.71 -15.59
C VAL A 143 13.22 2.78 -15.47
N GLY A 144 13.78 2.08 -14.47
CA GLY A 144 15.24 1.97 -14.27
C GLY A 144 15.79 2.21 -12.86
N GLN A 145 14.95 2.36 -11.82
CA GLN A 145 15.41 2.52 -10.44
C GLN A 145 15.13 1.25 -9.60
N PRO A 146 16.09 0.75 -8.81
CA PRO A 146 15.91 -0.48 -8.04
C PRO A 146 14.91 -0.30 -6.89
N TYR A 147 14.11 -1.33 -6.62
CA TYR A 147 13.33 -1.48 -5.40
C TYR A 147 14.30 -1.56 -4.20
N GLY A 148 14.20 -0.59 -3.27
CA GLY A 148 15.00 -0.55 -2.04
C GLY A 148 15.70 0.81 -1.84
N VAL A 149 15.25 1.57 -0.85
CA VAL A 149 15.82 2.88 -0.49
C VAL A 149 16.79 2.70 0.66
N ASP A 150 18.09 2.86 0.42
CA ASP A 150 19.08 3.12 1.49
C ASP A 150 19.07 4.61 1.83
N ARG A 151 19.59 5.01 3.01
CA ARG A 151 19.70 6.40 3.49
C ARG A 151 20.22 7.38 2.43
N GLY A 152 21.11 6.94 1.53
CA GLY A 152 21.62 7.77 0.44
C GLY A 152 20.62 8.07 -0.70
N GLN A 153 19.56 7.28 -0.87
CA GLN A 153 18.54 7.49 -1.91
C GLN A 153 17.41 8.42 -1.45
N ALA A 154 17.13 8.49 -0.14
CA ALA A 154 16.15 9.43 0.41
C ALA A 154 16.52 10.90 0.10
N GLU A 155 17.82 11.23 0.09
CA GLU A 155 18.32 12.58 -0.24
C GLU A 155 18.10 12.99 -1.71
N ALA A 156 17.99 12.02 -2.64
CA ALA A 156 17.81 12.30 -4.06
C ALA A 156 16.38 12.76 -4.39
N TYR A 157 15.37 12.24 -3.67
CA TYR A 157 13.98 12.63 -3.85
C TYR A 157 13.71 14.08 -3.40
N GLY A 158 14.43 14.57 -2.38
CA GLY A 158 14.32 15.93 -1.88
C GLY A 158 14.79 17.03 -2.84
N ARG A 159 15.52 16.70 -3.92
CA ARG A 159 16.05 17.69 -4.88
C ARG A 159 15.21 17.89 -6.15
N VAL A 160 14.24 17.01 -6.43
CA VAL A 160 13.44 17.10 -7.67
C VAL A 160 12.23 18.05 -7.52
N GLY A 161 11.94 18.50 -6.30
CA GLY A 161 10.82 19.41 -5.98
C GLY A 161 11.02 20.89 -6.29
N SER A 162 12.15 21.32 -6.86
CA SER A 162 12.33 22.72 -7.28
C SER A 162 12.39 22.84 -8.80
N SER A 163 11.26 23.14 -9.43
CA SER A 163 11.27 23.87 -10.70
C SER A 163 11.09 25.37 -10.43
N PRO A 164 11.83 26.25 -11.14
CA PRO A 164 11.91 27.69 -10.90
C PRO A 164 10.63 28.42 -11.37
N PRO A 165 10.43 29.72 -11.00
CA PRO A 165 9.12 30.38 -11.00
C PRO A 165 8.51 30.62 -12.37
#